data_AF-A0A4V5U9H5-F1
#
_entry.id   AF-A0A4V5U9H5-F1
#
_cell.length_a   1.000
_cell.length_b   1.000
_cell.length_c   1.000
_cell.angle_alpha   90.00
_cell.angle_beta   90.00
_cell.angle_gamma   90.00
#
_symmetry.space_group_name_H-M   'P 1'
#
loop_
_entity.id
_entity.type
_entity.pdbx_description
1 polymer ?
#
loop_
_entity_poly.entity_id
_entity_poly.type
_entity_poly.pdbx_seq_one_letter_code
_entity_poly.pdbx_strand_id
1 'polypeptide(L)'
;MKMRIPLIVLSLGIALFLSHYVGLVWNDSAKNVSYMLFMVALIFAFEKTKISEKKVNVFAGIGVVIVGLLFEIVTEPKDWSYLLGVLT
;
A
#
# COMPACT_ATOMS: atom_id res chain seq x y z
N MET A 1 -16.90 -13.13 -12.80
CA MET A 1 -15.90 -12.18 -13.33
C MET A 1 -14.56 -12.43 -12.63
N LYS A 2 -13.43 -12.40 -13.35
CA LYS A 2 -12.08 -12.51 -12.76
C LYS A 2 -11.24 -11.31 -13.20
N MET A 3 -10.43 -10.75 -12.31
CA MET A 3 -9.55 -9.60 -12.59
C MET A 3 -8.10 -9.90 -12.19
N ARG A 4 -7.15 -9.13 -12.74
CA ARG A 4 -5.76 -9.14 -12.25
C ARG A 4 -5.71 -8.46 -10.88
N ILE A 5 -4.85 -8.95 -10.00
CA ILE A 5 -4.69 -8.36 -8.67
C ILE A 5 -4.05 -6.98 -8.83
N PRO A 6 -4.63 -5.90 -8.27
CA PRO A 6 -4.06 -4.56 -8.30
C PRO A 6 -2.91 -4.44 -7.29
N LEU A 7 -1.83 -5.19 -7.52
CA LEU A 7 -0.70 -5.31 -6.58
C LEU A 7 0.01 -3.98 -6.33
N ILE A 8 -0.06 -3.03 -7.27
CA ILE A 8 0.49 -1.68 -7.12
C ILE A 8 -0.11 -0.96 -5.89
N VAL A 9 -1.42 -1.07 -5.70
CA VAL A 9 -2.12 -0.43 -4.57
C VAL A 9 -1.67 -1.08 -3.25
N LEU A 10 -1.51 -2.39 -3.25
CA LEU A 10 -1.03 -3.13 -2.08
C LEU A 10 0.43 -2.78 -1.75
N SER A 11 1.31 -2.72 -2.76
CA SER A 11 2.70 -2.32 -2.54
C SER A 11 2.82 -0.88 -2.04
N LEU A 12 1.98 0.02 -2.53
CA LEU A 12 1.97 1.42 -2.09
C LEU A 12 1.57 1.51 -0.62
N GLY A 13 0.46 0.88 -0.22
CA GLY A 13 0.01 0.86 1.17
C GLY A 13 1.04 0.23 2.13
N ILE A 14 1.62 -0.93 1.76
CA ILE A 14 2.64 -1.60 2.59
C ILE A 14 3.91 -0.75 2.68
N ALA A 15 4.37 -0.15 1.58
CA ALA A 15 5.57 0.68 1.57
C ALA A 15 5.40 1.96 2.41
N LEU A 16 4.23 2.62 2.34
CA LEU A 16 3.88 3.74 3.21
C LEU A 16 3.90 3.31 4.67
N PHE A 17 3.26 2.18 4.99
CA PHE A 17 3.22 1.62 6.33
C PHE A 17 4.63 1.37 6.89
N LEU A 18 5.48 0.62 6.18
CA LEU A 18 6.83 0.31 6.64
C LEU A 18 7.73 1.55 6.73
N SER A 19 7.68 2.43 5.74
CA SER A 19 8.51 3.64 5.73
C SER A 19 8.16 4.61 6.87
N HIS A 20 6.90 4.66 7.29
CA HIS A 20 6.49 5.44 8.45
C HIS A 20 7.24 4.99 9.72
N TYR A 21 7.36 3.69 9.99
CA TYR A 21 8.13 3.19 11.12
C TYR A 21 9.62 3.52 11.02
N VAL A 22 10.20 3.49 9.80
CA VAL A 22 11.59 3.93 9.60
C VAL A 22 11.74 5.40 9.93
N GLY A 23 10.77 6.23 9.54
CA GLY A 23 10.71 7.65 9.90
C GLY A 23 10.64 7.90 11.41
N LEU A 24 9.88 7.08 12.14
CA LEU A 24 9.80 7.16 13.61
C LEU A 24 11.13 6.85 14.30
N VAL A 25 11.95 5.96 13.72
CA VAL A 25 13.21 5.51 14.34
C VAL A 25 14.41 6.37 13.93
N TRP A 26 14.45 6.83 12.68
CA TRP A 26 15.58 7.59 12.13
C TRP A 26 15.24 9.07 11.91
N ASN A 27 14.63 9.40 10.76
CA ASN A 27 14.24 10.76 10.37
C ASN A 27 13.41 10.74 9.07
N ASP A 28 12.91 11.90 8.66
CA ASP A 28 12.09 12.07 7.45
C ASP A 28 12.85 11.74 6.15
N SER A 29 14.16 12.00 6.08
CA SER A 29 14.97 11.62 4.92
C SER A 29 15.05 10.10 4.76
N ALA A 30 15.23 9.37 5.86
CA ALA A 30 15.23 7.92 5.89
C ALA A 30 13.84 7.33 5.57
N LYS A 31 12.75 7.99 6.00
CA LYS A 31 11.38 7.64 5.59
C LYS A 31 11.24 7.68 4.06
N ASN A 32 11.62 8.79 3.42
CA ASN A 32 11.45 8.93 1.97
C ASN A 32 12.30 7.94 1.16
N VAL A 33 13.55 7.72 1.56
CA VAL A 33 14.43 6.74 0.90
C VAL A 33 13.93 5.31 1.10
N SER A 34 13.52 4.96 2.32
CA SER A 34 12.99 3.62 2.62
C SER A 34 11.67 3.35 1.90
N TYR A 35 10.79 4.36 1.76
CA TYR A 35 9.56 4.24 0.96
C TYR A 35 9.86 3.80 -0.47
N MET A 36 10.79 4.49 -1.14
CA MET A 36 11.19 4.13 -2.51
C MET A 36 11.79 2.71 -2.57
N LEU A 37 12.65 2.37 -1.61
CA LEU A 37 13.27 1.03 -1.54
C LEU A 37 12.22 -0.07 -1.34
N PHE A 38 11.26 0.12 -0.44
CA PHE A 38 10.19 -0.86 -0.20
C PHE A 38 9.27 -0.99 -1.41
N MET A 39 8.91 0.11 -2.08
CA MET A 39 8.12 0.07 -3.32
C MET A 39 8.80 -0.78 -4.38
N VAL A 40 10.08 -0.50 -4.68
CA VAL A 40 10.83 -1.25 -5.70
C VAL A 40 10.97 -2.72 -5.31
N ALA A 41 11.30 -3.00 -4.05
CA ALA A 41 11.45 -4.37 -3.55
C ALA A 41 10.15 -5.18 -3.65
N LEU A 42 9.01 -4.59 -3.28
CA LEU A 42 7.70 -5.24 -3.34
C LEU A 42 7.25 -5.50 -4.77
N ILE A 43 7.39 -4.50 -5.66
CA ILE A 43 7.08 -4.68 -7.09
C ILE A 43 7.94 -5.79 -7.67
N PHE A 44 9.24 -5.78 -7.40
CA PHE A 44 10.15 -6.81 -7.88
C PHE A 44 9.79 -8.21 -7.34
N ALA A 45 9.42 -8.32 -6.05
CA ALA A 45 8.98 -9.57 -5.46
C ALA A 45 7.67 -10.09 -6.10
N PHE A 46 6.72 -9.19 -6.37
CA PHE A 46 5.45 -9.53 -7.02
C PHE A 46 5.61 -9.97 -8.47
N GLU A 47 6.50 -9.33 -9.22
CA GLU A 47 6.87 -9.74 -10.57
C GLU A 47 7.57 -11.10 -10.57
N LYS A 48 8.56 -11.30 -9.69
CA LYS A 48 9.30 -12.57 -9.60
C LYS A 48 8.40 -13.75 -9.23
N THR A 49 7.39 -13.51 -8.41
CA THR A 49 6.41 -14.54 -7.99
C THR A 49 5.28 -14.75 -9.00
N LYS A 50 5.24 -13.96 -10.09
CA LYS A 50 4.17 -13.95 -11.11
C LYS A 50 2.76 -13.80 -10.52
N ILE A 51 2.65 -13.20 -9.33
CA ILE A 51 1.34 -12.95 -8.70
C ILE A 51 0.57 -11.91 -9.50
N SER A 52 1.25 -11.00 -10.22
CA SER A 52 0.65 -10.00 -11.10
C SER A 52 -0.14 -10.62 -12.27
N GLU A 53 0.24 -11.82 -12.70
CA GLU A 53 -0.43 -12.56 -13.78
C GLU A 53 -1.64 -13.37 -13.28
N LYS A 54 -1.74 -13.63 -11.97
CA LYS A 54 -2.83 -14.42 -11.40
C LYS A 54 -4.15 -13.65 -11.46
N LYS A 55 -5.17 -14.31 -12.01
CA LYS A 55 -6.54 -13.82 -12.05
C LYS A 55 -7.30 -14.26 -10.81
N VAL A 56 -7.72 -13.31 -9.99
CA VAL A 56 -8.54 -13.55 -8.79
C VAL A 56 -9.99 -13.18 -9.04
N ASN A 57 -10.87 -13.64 -8.16
CA ASN A 57 -12.25 -13.16 -8.15
C ASN A 57 -12.26 -11.65 -7.86
N VAL A 58 -13.20 -10.92 -8.46
CA VAL A 58 -13.29 -9.46 -8.33
C VAL A 58 -13.40 -9.04 -6.86
N PHE A 59 -14.17 -9.76 -6.04
CA PHE A 59 -14.26 -9.50 -4.60
C PHE A 59 -12.91 -9.58 -3.87
N ALA A 60 -12.04 -10.51 -4.27
CA ALA A 60 -10.70 -10.61 -3.71
C ALA A 60 -9.81 -9.44 -4.18
N GLY A 61 -9.95 -9.01 -5.44
CA GLY A 61 -9.26 -7.81 -5.94
C GLY A 61 -9.68 -6.54 -5.21
N ILE A 62 -10.98 -6.37 -4.95
CA ILE A 62 -11.53 -5.27 -4.13
C ILE A 62 -10.97 -5.33 -2.71
N GLY A 63 -10.93 -6.52 -2.10
CA GLY A 63 -10.33 -6.70 -0.77
C GLY A 63 -8.88 -6.24 -0.69
N VAL A 64 -8.07 -6.52 -1.71
CA VAL A 64 -6.66 -6.07 -1.79
C VAL A 64 -6.57 -4.55 -1.85
N VAL A 65 -7.46 -3.88 -2.59
CA VAL A 65 -7.51 -2.41 -2.65
C VAL A 65 -7.90 -1.82 -1.29
N ILE A 66 -8.94 -2.37 -0.65
CA ILE A 66 -9.38 -1.92 0.68
C ILE A 66 -8.23 -2.05 1.69
N VAL A 67 -7.52 -3.18 1.69
CA VAL A 67 -6.37 -3.39 2.59
C VAL A 67 -5.25 -2.38 2.32
N GLY A 68 -4.92 -2.12 1.05
CA GLY A 68 -3.93 -1.11 0.69
C GLY A 68 -4.29 0.29 1.21
N LEU A 69 -5.56 0.69 1.03
CA LEU A 69 -6.08 1.98 1.52
C LEU A 69 -6.12 2.05 3.05
N LEU A 70 -6.47 0.95 3.73
CA LEU A 70 -6.45 0.89 5.19
C LEU A 70 -5.06 1.13 5.75
N PHE A 71 -4.02 0.58 5.11
CA PHE A 71 -2.65 0.86 5.52
C PHE A 71 -2.32 2.34 5.43
N GLU A 72 -2.68 2.99 4.32
CA GLU A 72 -2.49 4.42 4.10
C GLU A 72 -3.17 5.27 5.19
N ILE A 73 -4.46 5.03 5.43
CA ILE A 73 -5.28 5.71 6.46
C ILE A 73 -4.71 5.52 7.88
N VAL A 74 -4.16 4.34 8.21
CA VAL A 74 -3.57 4.08 9.53
C VAL A 74 -2.27 4.85 9.73
N THR A 75 -1.47 5.03 8.67
CA THR A 75 -0.21 5.76 8.76
C THR A 75 -0.32 7.27 8.75
N GLU A 76 -1.36 7.82 8.12
CA GLU A 76 -1.54 9.27 8.00
C GLU A 76 -2.80 9.73 8.76
N PRO A 77 -2.67 10.20 10.02
CA PRO A 77 -3.83 10.62 10.82
C PRO A 77 -4.56 11.84 10.24
N LYS A 78 -3.96 12.57 9.29
CA LYS A 78 -4.64 13.65 8.54
C LYS A 78 -5.70 13.10 7.58
N ASP A 79 -5.54 11.88 7.08
CA ASP A 79 -6.50 11.28 6.16
C ASP A 79 -7.81 10.92 6.88
N TRP A 80 -7.75 10.60 8.18
CA TRP A 80 -8.95 10.45 9.03
C TRP A 80 -9.81 11.71 9.05
N SER A 81 -9.19 12.88 9.20
CA SER A 81 -9.93 14.15 9.21
C SER A 81 -10.56 14.48 7.85
N TYR A 82 -9.92 14.13 6.74
CA TYR A 82 -10.51 14.30 5.41
C TYR A 82 -11.66 13.33 5.16
N LEU A 83 -11.53 12.07 5.57
CA LEU A 83 -12.59 11.06 5.44
C LEU A 83 -13.84 11.44 6.26
N LEU A 84 -13.65 11.90 7.50
CA LEU A 84 -14.75 12.36 8.33
C LEU A 84 -15.42 13.60 7.74
N GLY A 85 -14.65 14.55 7.20
CA GLY A 85 -15.19 15.75 6.56
C GLY A 85 -15.93 15.53 5.24
N VAL A 86 -15.72 14.38 4.57
CA VAL A 86 -16.48 13.98 3.37
C VAL A 86 -17.76 13.22 3.72
N LEU A 87 -17.83 12.60 4.90
CA LEU A 87 -18.96 11.78 5.36
C LEU A 87 -19.99 12.58 6.20
N THR A 88 -19.65 13.79 6.62
CA THR A 88 -20.55 14.75 7.30
C THR A 88 -21.02 15.84 6.35
#